data_AF-Q938H3-F1
#
_entry.id   AF-Q938H3-F1
#
_cell.length_a   1.000
_cell.length_b   1.000
_cell.length_c   1.000
_cell.angle_alpha   90.00
_cell.angle_beta   90.00
_cell.angle_gamma   90.00
#
_symmetry.space_group_name_H-M   'P 1'
#
loop_
_entity.id
_entity.type
_entity.pdbx_description
1 polymer ?
#
loop_
_entity_poly.entity_id
_entity_poly.type
_entity_poly.pdbx_seq_one_letter_code
_entity_poly.pdbx_strand_id
1 'polypeptide(L)'
;AVVYNNEGTKVELGGRVSIIAEQSTSNKKGQKHQHGSLRNQGSRFNIKVTHNLGDGYYALGYYETRFMNKNIDSTENSIGSGFGTITTKLAYAGLGNKELGEATFGLQKTIADIISTAEDKEYGVIDKKPYIPTEGNAIAYTYKGIEGLTLGASYVFGGRNFYDYEIANGKISNAVQVGAKYDANNIVAGIAYGRTNYKAEQGKTQQVNGALATLGYHFDDLGLLISLDSGYAKTKNKAAKHEKRYFVSPGFQYELMENTNVYGNFKYERSSVDQGEKEREHAVLFGVDHKLHKQVLTYIEGAYARTRTTE
;
A
#
# COMPACT_ATOMS: atom_id res chain seq x y z
N ALA A 1 5.90 0.51 21.94
CA ALA A 1 6.50 0.62 23.28
C ALA A 1 7.74 -0.26 23.33
N VAL A 2 8.83 0.21 23.94
CA VAL A 2 10.03 -0.60 24.17
C VAL A 2 9.74 -1.53 25.35
N VAL A 3 9.90 -2.83 25.15
CA VAL A 3 9.66 -3.85 26.19
C VAL A 3 10.93 -4.56 26.64
N TYR A 4 11.99 -4.46 25.83
CA TYR A 4 13.32 -4.96 26.15
C TYR A 4 14.36 -4.02 25.55
N ASN A 5 15.39 -3.70 26.32
CA ASN A 5 16.52 -2.90 25.88
C ASN A 5 17.75 -3.25 26.72
N ASN A 6 18.47 -4.30 26.32
CA ASN A 6 19.68 -4.76 27.01
C ASN A 6 20.64 -5.46 26.04
N GLU A 7 21.94 -5.39 26.35
CA GLU A 7 23.02 -6.05 25.58
C GLU A 7 22.95 -5.77 24.07
N GLY A 8 22.78 -4.51 23.71
CA GLY A 8 22.70 -4.08 22.30
C GLY A 8 21.40 -4.49 21.57
N THR A 9 20.49 -5.22 22.22
CA THR A 9 19.21 -5.63 21.66
C THR A 9 18.07 -4.75 22.17
N LYS A 10 17.27 -4.25 21.24
CA LYS A 10 16.03 -3.50 21.50
C LYS A 10 14.84 -4.26 20.91
N VAL A 11 13.80 -4.49 21.72
CA VAL A 11 12.52 -5.06 21.28
C VAL A 11 11.40 -4.06 21.54
N GLU A 12 10.60 -3.83 20.50
CA GLU A 12 9.47 -2.92 20.53
C GLU A 12 8.20 -3.66 20.14
N LEU A 13 7.16 -3.51 20.95
CA LEU A 13 5.82 -3.98 20.64
C LEU A 13 4.94 -2.82 20.20
N GLY A 14 4.18 -3.01 19.12
CA GLY A 14 3.25 -2.05 18.59
C GLY A 14 1.93 -2.69 18.18
N GLY A 15 0.95 -1.88 17.86
CA GLY A 15 -0.34 -2.36 17.42
C GLY A 15 -1.36 -1.24 17.29
N ARG A 16 -2.54 -1.61 16.80
CA ARG A 16 -3.71 -0.74 16.71
C ARG A 16 -4.96 -1.60 16.80
N VAL A 17 -5.93 -1.16 17.59
CA VAL A 17 -7.33 -1.58 17.43
C VAL A 17 -8.03 -0.48 16.66
N SER A 18 -8.74 -0.83 15.60
CA SER A 18 -9.49 0.13 14.78
C SER A 18 -10.84 -0.46 14.40
N ILE A 19 -11.90 0.31 14.64
CA ILE A 19 -13.28 -0.05 14.39
C ILE A 19 -13.93 1.11 13.65
N ILE A 20 -14.71 0.81 12.63
CA ILE A 20 -15.48 1.82 11.90
C ILE A 20 -16.96 1.46 11.93
N ALA A 21 -17.79 2.50 12.00
CA ALA A 21 -19.18 2.45 11.61
C ALA A 21 -19.27 2.93 10.16
N GLU A 22 -19.74 2.07 9.26
CA GLU A 22 -19.78 2.32 7.83
C GLU A 22 -21.20 2.19 7.31
N GLN A 23 -21.56 3.06 6.38
CA GLN A 23 -22.73 2.90 5.53
C GLN A 23 -22.28 3.03 4.08
N SER A 24 -22.58 2.02 3.26
CA SER A 24 -22.17 2.01 1.86
C SER A 24 -23.35 1.77 0.95
N THR A 25 -23.41 2.52 -0.15
CA THR A 25 -24.42 2.33 -1.19
C THR A 25 -23.79 2.06 -2.55
N SER A 26 -24.33 1.09 -3.28
CA SER A 26 -23.90 0.72 -4.63
C SER A 26 -25.08 0.64 -5.58
N ASN A 27 -24.92 1.23 -6.78
CA ASN A 27 -25.89 1.13 -7.87
C ASN A 27 -25.67 -0.10 -8.77
N LYS A 28 -24.89 -1.10 -8.32
CA LYS A 28 -24.72 -2.36 -9.06
C LYS A 28 -26.06 -3.09 -9.13
N LYS A 29 -26.47 -3.49 -10.35
CA LYS A 29 -27.72 -4.23 -10.59
C LYS A 29 -27.80 -5.46 -9.67
N GLY A 30 -28.93 -5.62 -8.99
CA GLY A 30 -29.20 -6.77 -8.12
C GLY A 30 -29.00 -6.52 -6.62
N GLN A 31 -28.45 -5.37 -6.21
CA GLN A 31 -28.33 -5.00 -4.80
C GLN A 31 -29.59 -4.27 -4.33
N LYS A 32 -30.39 -4.91 -3.47
CA LYS A 32 -31.70 -4.39 -3.00
C LYS A 32 -31.71 -3.89 -1.55
N HIS A 33 -30.80 -4.39 -0.72
CA HIS A 33 -30.73 -4.04 0.71
C HIS A 33 -29.29 -3.72 1.09
N GLN A 34 -29.03 -2.46 1.42
CA GLN A 34 -27.75 -1.95 1.92
C GLN A 34 -27.97 -1.50 3.36
N HIS A 35 -27.14 -1.97 4.28
CA HIS A 35 -27.24 -1.65 5.70
C HIS A 35 -25.91 -1.12 6.22
N GLY A 36 -25.97 -0.36 7.31
CA GLY A 36 -24.75 0.02 8.03
C GLY A 36 -24.09 -1.19 8.67
N SER A 37 -22.78 -1.12 8.91
CA SER A 37 -22.03 -2.16 9.61
C SER A 37 -21.02 -1.56 10.59
N LEU A 38 -20.76 -2.29 11.67
CA LEU A 38 -19.60 -2.07 12.53
C LEU A 38 -18.57 -3.14 12.20
N ARG A 39 -17.37 -2.72 11.79
CA ARG A 39 -16.32 -3.66 11.38
C ARG A 39 -14.93 -3.22 11.79
N ASN A 40 -14.06 -4.20 11.94
CA ASN A 40 -12.63 -4.03 12.10
C ASN A 40 -12.04 -3.29 10.89
N GLN A 41 -11.21 -2.32 11.18
CA GLN A 41 -10.48 -1.51 10.21
C GLN A 41 -8.97 -1.79 10.32
N GLY A 42 -8.64 -3.07 10.14
CA GLY A 42 -7.25 -3.48 10.09
C GLY A 42 -6.53 -3.40 11.44
N SER A 43 -7.21 -3.80 12.51
CA SER A 43 -6.56 -4.08 13.79
C SER A 43 -5.37 -5.02 13.59
N ARG A 44 -4.32 -4.78 14.36
CA ARG A 44 -3.00 -5.40 14.16
C ARG A 44 -2.14 -5.33 15.41
N PHE A 45 -1.15 -6.20 15.45
CA PHE A 45 -0.06 -6.21 16.40
C PHE A 45 1.25 -6.41 15.65
N ASN A 46 2.32 -5.75 16.09
CA ASN A 46 3.65 -5.93 15.53
C ASN A 46 4.75 -6.00 16.60
N ILE A 47 5.84 -6.66 16.21
CA ILE A 47 7.09 -6.76 16.95
C ILE A 47 8.19 -6.24 16.04
N LYS A 48 9.01 -5.33 16.56
CA LYS A 48 10.26 -4.90 15.94
C LYS A 48 11.42 -5.26 16.85
N VAL A 49 12.44 -5.86 16.29
CA VAL A 49 13.69 -6.21 16.98
C VAL A 49 14.85 -5.53 16.25
N THR A 50 15.79 -4.99 17.00
CA THR A 50 17.05 -4.47 16.47
C THR A 50 18.18 -4.89 17.39
N HIS A 51 19.28 -5.39 16.84
CA HIS A 51 20.46 -5.81 17.57
C HIS A 51 21.69 -5.12 17.01
N ASN A 52 22.42 -4.39 17.85
CA ASN A 52 23.64 -3.70 17.48
C ASN A 52 24.78 -4.71 17.27
N LEU A 53 25.45 -4.64 16.12
CA LEU A 53 26.57 -5.52 15.75
C LEU A 53 27.94 -4.81 15.88
N GLY A 54 27.97 -3.51 16.18
CA GLY A 54 29.19 -2.68 16.18
C GLY A 54 29.37 -1.90 14.88
N ASP A 55 30.22 -0.87 14.91
CA ASP A 55 30.63 -0.06 13.74
C ASP A 55 29.48 0.47 12.87
N GLY A 56 28.37 0.83 13.53
CA GLY A 56 27.16 1.33 12.86
C GLY A 56 26.30 0.24 12.21
N TYR A 57 26.75 -1.02 12.20
CA TYR A 57 25.99 -2.17 11.72
C TYR A 57 24.98 -2.68 12.76
N TYR A 58 23.86 -3.19 12.27
CA TYR A 58 22.83 -3.79 13.09
C TYR A 58 22.07 -4.88 12.34
N ALA A 59 21.58 -5.87 13.08
CA ALA A 59 20.55 -6.78 12.61
C ALA A 59 19.17 -6.24 12.98
N LEU A 60 18.17 -6.54 12.15
CA LEU A 60 16.78 -6.16 12.40
C LEU A 60 15.81 -7.30 12.07
N GLY A 61 14.68 -7.32 12.77
CA GLY A 61 13.57 -8.22 12.52
C GLY A 61 12.25 -7.49 12.71
N TYR A 62 11.26 -7.83 11.89
CA TYR A 62 9.92 -7.26 11.97
C TYR A 62 8.86 -8.32 11.69
N TYR A 63 7.82 -8.32 12.52
CA TYR A 63 6.65 -9.18 12.37
C TYR A 63 5.38 -8.35 12.60
N GLU A 64 4.42 -8.39 11.68
CA GLU A 64 3.09 -7.78 11.84
C GLU A 64 2.01 -8.81 11.55
N THR A 65 1.01 -8.85 12.43
CA THR A 65 -0.24 -9.58 12.26
C THR A 65 -1.37 -8.66 11.81
N ARG A 66 -2.38 -9.20 11.13
CA ARG A 66 -3.60 -8.48 10.76
C ARG A 66 -4.80 -9.34 11.08
N PHE A 67 -5.76 -8.73 11.78
CA PHE A 67 -7.09 -9.29 11.98
C PHE A 67 -7.86 -9.11 10.67
N MET A 68 -8.38 -10.21 10.12
CA MET A 68 -9.10 -10.23 8.85
C MET A 68 -10.28 -11.21 8.92
N ASN A 69 -11.30 -10.96 8.11
CA ASN A 69 -12.27 -12.02 7.80
C ASN A 69 -11.63 -12.95 6.76
N LYS A 70 -11.21 -14.13 7.21
CA LYS A 70 -10.89 -15.26 6.33
C LYS A 70 -11.60 -16.47 6.92
N ASN A 71 -12.47 -17.10 6.12
CA ASN A 71 -13.37 -18.20 6.48
C ASN A 71 -12.81 -19.16 7.53
N ILE A 72 -13.58 -19.41 8.59
CA ILE A 72 -13.40 -20.58 9.45
C ILE A 72 -14.16 -21.79 8.84
N ASP A 73 -15.19 -21.55 8.01
CA ASP A 73 -15.87 -22.58 7.23
C ASP A 73 -16.20 -22.11 5.81
N SER A 74 -16.04 -23.01 4.83
CA SER A 74 -16.12 -22.76 3.38
C SER A 74 -17.55 -22.59 2.83
N THR A 75 -18.57 -22.49 3.68
CA THR A 75 -19.98 -22.50 3.27
C THR A 75 -20.71 -21.16 3.47
N GLU A 76 -20.14 -20.19 4.18
CA GLU A 76 -20.72 -18.86 4.33
C GLU A 76 -19.84 -17.80 3.67
N ASN A 77 -20.42 -17.03 2.75
CA ASN A 77 -19.80 -15.84 2.17
C ASN A 77 -19.62 -14.78 3.28
N SER A 78 -18.52 -14.86 4.03
CA SER A 78 -17.88 -13.78 4.80
C SER A 78 -18.82 -12.72 5.40
N ILE A 79 -19.75 -13.14 6.27
CA ILE A 79 -20.46 -12.22 7.18
C ILE A 79 -19.66 -12.21 8.49
N GLY A 80 -19.02 -11.09 8.81
CA GLY A 80 -18.26 -11.01 10.06
C GLY A 80 -17.76 -9.61 10.36
N SER A 81 -17.57 -9.33 11.64
CA SER A 81 -17.09 -8.05 12.18
C SER A 81 -15.64 -7.71 11.78
N GLY A 82 -14.96 -8.54 10.97
CA GLY A 82 -13.57 -8.30 10.54
C GLY A 82 -12.52 -8.71 11.57
N PHE A 83 -12.93 -9.22 12.74
CA PHE A 83 -12.07 -9.63 13.85
C PHE A 83 -11.70 -11.13 13.85
N GLY A 84 -12.15 -11.92 12.87
CA GLY A 84 -12.06 -13.38 12.89
C GLY A 84 -10.62 -13.93 12.91
N THR A 85 -10.01 -14.06 11.74
CA THR A 85 -8.73 -14.77 11.58
C THR A 85 -7.55 -13.81 11.73
N ILE A 86 -6.52 -14.23 12.49
CA ILE A 86 -5.25 -13.52 12.60
C ILE A 86 -4.30 -14.08 11.53
N THR A 87 -3.77 -13.21 10.68
CA THR A 87 -2.85 -13.59 9.59
C THR A 87 -1.56 -12.80 9.68
N THR A 88 -0.46 -13.39 9.18
CA THR A 88 0.80 -12.66 9.02
C THR A 88 0.68 -11.68 7.87
N LYS A 89 0.88 -10.38 8.14
CA LYS A 89 0.89 -9.31 7.14
C LYS A 89 2.30 -8.99 6.66
N LEU A 90 3.26 -8.92 7.59
CA LEU A 90 4.68 -8.70 7.29
C LEU A 90 5.52 -9.61 8.19
N ALA A 91 6.61 -10.15 7.65
CA ALA A 91 7.57 -10.98 8.36
C ALA A 91 8.90 -10.96 7.60
N TYR A 92 9.86 -10.18 8.09
CA TYR A 92 11.15 -10.01 7.44
C TYR A 92 12.26 -9.75 8.45
N ALA A 93 13.49 -10.05 8.04
CA ALA A 93 14.70 -9.77 8.80
C ALA A 93 15.81 -9.26 7.87
N GLY A 94 16.84 -8.65 8.43
CA GLY A 94 17.90 -8.08 7.62
C GLY A 94 19.07 -7.54 8.42
N LEU A 95 19.99 -6.95 7.68
CA LEU A 95 21.16 -6.25 8.19
C LEU A 95 21.14 -4.82 7.66
N GLY A 96 21.60 -3.88 8.46
CA GLY A 96 21.70 -2.50 8.08
C GLY A 96 22.94 -1.84 8.63
N ASN A 97 23.26 -0.69 8.06
CA ASN A 97 24.21 0.25 8.61
C ASN A 97 23.62 1.66 8.50
N LYS A 98 23.81 2.48 9.54
CA LYS A 98 23.21 3.83 9.62
C LYS A 98 23.54 4.71 8.41
N GLU A 99 24.72 4.54 7.83
CA GLU A 99 25.21 5.33 6.70
C GLU A 99 25.04 4.64 5.36
N LEU A 100 25.04 3.30 5.32
CA LEU A 100 25.03 2.51 4.07
C LEU A 100 23.64 1.96 3.71
N GLY A 101 22.63 2.10 4.56
CA GLY A 101 21.29 1.58 4.34
C GLY A 101 21.08 0.14 4.83
N GLU A 102 19.93 -0.44 4.48
CA GLU A 102 19.43 -1.71 4.99
C GLU A 102 19.14 -2.70 3.85
N ALA A 103 19.57 -3.95 4.02
CA ALA A 103 19.18 -5.08 3.17
C ALA A 103 18.31 -6.06 3.98
N THR A 104 17.13 -6.36 3.45
CA THR A 104 16.07 -7.11 4.16
C THR A 104 15.46 -8.18 3.29
N PHE A 105 15.02 -9.27 3.93
CA PHE A 105 14.56 -10.50 3.30
C PHE A 105 13.27 -10.98 3.98
N GLY A 106 12.25 -11.29 3.19
CA GLY A 106 10.98 -11.85 3.67
C GLY A 106 9.77 -11.11 3.15
N LEU A 107 8.61 -11.33 3.77
CA LEU A 107 7.36 -10.68 3.44
C LEU A 107 7.37 -9.23 3.94
N GLN A 108 7.53 -8.28 3.02
CA GLN A 108 7.78 -6.88 3.34
C GLN A 108 7.12 -5.92 2.35
N LYS A 109 7.09 -4.62 2.72
CA LYS A 109 6.71 -3.53 1.83
C LYS A 109 7.84 -3.22 0.85
N THR A 110 7.49 -2.67 -0.31
CA THR A 110 8.44 -2.24 -1.34
C THR A 110 8.47 -0.70 -1.40
N ILE A 111 9.40 -0.14 -2.19
CA ILE A 111 9.48 1.31 -2.38
C ILE A 111 8.19 1.90 -2.97
N ALA A 112 7.46 1.13 -3.79
CA ALA A 112 6.17 1.54 -4.35
C ALA A 112 5.10 1.84 -3.29
N ASP A 113 5.21 1.24 -2.09
CA ASP A 113 4.26 1.50 -0.99
C ASP A 113 4.24 2.97 -0.56
N ILE A 114 5.38 3.65 -0.62
CA ILE A 114 5.51 5.02 -0.09
C ILE A 114 5.38 6.12 -1.14
N ILE A 115 5.22 5.79 -2.42
CA ILE A 115 5.26 6.79 -3.50
C ILE A 115 4.05 7.73 -3.51
N SER A 116 2.86 7.28 -3.11
CA SER A 116 1.69 8.17 -3.08
C SER A 116 1.70 9.06 -1.84
N THR A 117 1.22 10.29 -1.99
CA THR A 117 1.14 11.31 -0.94
C THR A 117 -0.29 11.59 -0.50
N ALA A 118 -1.30 11.17 -1.27
CA ALA A 118 -2.69 11.24 -0.85
C ALA A 118 -2.92 10.55 0.50
N GLU A 119 -3.69 11.21 1.35
CA GLU A 119 -4.09 10.68 2.65
C GLU A 119 -5.46 10.02 2.55
N ASP A 120 -5.59 8.83 3.14
CA ASP A 120 -6.86 8.17 3.39
C ASP A 120 -6.75 7.31 4.65
N LYS A 121 -7.87 7.12 5.36
CA LYS A 121 -7.93 6.29 6.55
C LYS A 121 -8.50 4.92 6.25
N GLU A 122 -9.44 4.80 5.30
CA GLU A 122 -10.04 3.52 4.95
C GLU A 122 -10.37 3.34 3.46
N TYR A 123 -11.03 4.32 2.84
CA TYR A 123 -11.65 4.07 1.53
C TYR A 123 -10.69 4.17 0.35
N GLY A 124 -9.51 4.78 0.55
CA GLY A 124 -8.39 4.91 -0.39
C GLY A 124 -8.75 4.81 -1.88
N VAL A 125 -8.93 5.94 -2.55
CA VAL A 125 -9.31 5.91 -3.98
C VAL A 125 -8.16 5.53 -4.92
N ILE A 126 -6.90 5.53 -4.47
CA ILE A 126 -5.73 5.17 -5.29
C ILE A 126 -5.29 3.73 -4.97
N ASP A 127 -5.44 2.81 -5.93
CA ASP A 127 -4.85 1.47 -5.85
C ASP A 127 -3.53 1.41 -6.66
N LYS A 128 -2.42 1.25 -5.94
CA LYS A 128 -1.07 1.19 -6.50
C LYS A 128 -0.71 -0.19 -7.06
N LYS A 129 -1.34 -1.26 -6.54
CA LYS A 129 -0.96 -2.65 -6.85
C LYS A 129 -1.03 -3.02 -8.33
N PRO A 130 -2.00 -2.51 -9.13
CA PRO A 130 -2.05 -2.77 -10.57
C PRO A 130 -0.86 -2.19 -11.35
N TYR A 131 -0.10 -1.27 -10.75
CA TYR A 131 1.05 -0.62 -11.38
C TYR A 131 2.35 -1.31 -10.99
N ILE A 132 2.63 -1.34 -9.69
CA ILE A 132 3.84 -1.94 -9.12
C ILE A 132 3.44 -2.61 -7.79
N PRO A 133 3.93 -3.83 -7.48
CA PRO A 133 3.69 -4.46 -6.19
C PRO A 133 4.20 -3.58 -5.05
N THR A 134 3.31 -3.21 -4.12
CA THR A 134 3.63 -2.42 -2.92
C THR A 134 4.13 -3.29 -1.76
N GLU A 135 3.98 -4.60 -1.87
CA GLU A 135 4.39 -5.58 -0.88
C GLU A 135 4.63 -6.94 -1.54
N GLY A 136 5.41 -7.80 -0.88
CA GLY A 136 5.63 -9.17 -1.31
C GLY A 136 6.75 -9.84 -0.54
N ASN A 137 6.93 -11.15 -0.77
CA ASN A 137 8.13 -11.83 -0.31
C ASN A 137 9.30 -11.38 -1.19
N ALA A 138 10.26 -10.67 -0.62
CA ALA A 138 11.25 -9.93 -1.40
C ALA A 138 12.63 -9.92 -0.75
N ILE A 139 13.64 -9.68 -1.58
CA ILE A 139 14.88 -9.03 -1.15
C ILE A 139 14.73 -7.55 -1.44
N ALA A 140 14.96 -6.69 -0.46
CA ALA A 140 14.89 -5.25 -0.61
C ALA A 140 16.12 -4.57 -0.02
N TYR A 141 16.62 -3.56 -0.74
CA TYR A 141 17.61 -2.62 -0.25
C TYR A 141 16.94 -1.25 -0.10
N THR A 142 17.13 -0.61 1.04
CA THR A 142 16.61 0.74 1.34
C THR A 142 17.73 1.62 1.87
N TYR A 143 17.88 2.81 1.30
CA TYR A 143 18.85 3.81 1.76
C TYR A 143 18.14 5.07 2.26
N LYS A 144 18.52 5.55 3.44
CA LYS A 144 17.98 6.76 4.10
C LYS A 144 19.08 7.62 4.74
N GLY A 145 20.30 7.55 4.20
CA GLY A 145 21.44 8.31 4.73
C GLY A 145 21.41 9.80 4.43
N ILE A 146 20.50 10.26 3.57
CA ILE A 146 20.28 11.67 3.24
C ILE A 146 18.91 12.07 3.79
N GLU A 147 18.86 13.19 4.52
CA GLU A 147 17.63 13.72 5.10
C GLU A 147 16.53 13.92 4.03
N GLY A 148 15.32 13.48 4.34
CA GLY A 148 14.18 13.52 3.42
C GLY A 148 14.23 12.51 2.26
N LEU A 149 15.39 11.94 1.92
CA LEU A 149 15.55 11.03 0.78
C LEU A 149 15.49 9.56 1.20
N THR A 150 14.57 8.82 0.58
CA THR A 150 14.52 7.36 0.60
C THR A 150 14.79 6.83 -0.80
N LEU A 151 15.82 6.00 -0.96
CA LEU A 151 16.04 5.20 -2.17
C LEU A 151 15.68 3.75 -1.88
N GLY A 152 15.12 3.05 -2.86
CA GLY A 152 14.77 1.64 -2.70
C GLY A 152 14.92 0.83 -3.97
N ALA A 153 15.39 -0.40 -3.83
CA ALA A 153 15.43 -1.41 -4.89
C ALA A 153 14.95 -2.74 -4.32
N SER A 154 14.16 -3.51 -5.07
CA SER A 154 13.72 -4.82 -4.60
C SER A 154 13.50 -5.83 -5.73
N TYR A 155 13.72 -7.09 -5.39
CA TYR A 155 13.29 -8.26 -6.14
C TYR A 155 12.20 -8.98 -5.34
N VAL A 156 11.00 -9.05 -5.91
CA VAL A 156 9.85 -9.75 -5.32
C VAL A 156 9.76 -11.15 -5.92
N PHE A 157 9.72 -12.17 -5.09
CA PHE A 157 9.53 -13.55 -5.49
C PHE A 157 8.05 -13.88 -5.65
N GLY A 158 7.74 -14.75 -6.60
CA GLY A 158 6.42 -15.34 -6.72
C GLY A 158 6.14 -16.35 -5.61
N GLY A 159 4.90 -16.34 -5.12
CA GLY A 159 4.42 -17.33 -4.16
C GLY A 159 4.18 -18.66 -4.85
N ARG A 160 4.82 -19.72 -4.36
CA ARG A 160 4.57 -21.09 -4.79
C ARG A 160 3.56 -21.79 -3.90
N ASN A 161 2.76 -22.67 -4.49
CA ASN A 161 2.00 -23.68 -3.78
C ASN A 161 2.95 -24.62 -3.04
N PHE A 162 2.58 -25.02 -1.83
CA PHE A 162 3.42 -25.92 -1.02
C PHE A 162 3.39 -27.38 -1.50
N TYR A 163 2.36 -27.77 -2.27
CA TYR A 163 2.16 -29.16 -2.68
C TYR A 163 2.88 -29.50 -3.99
N ASP A 164 2.84 -28.61 -4.98
CA ASP A 164 3.42 -28.84 -6.31
C ASP A 164 4.64 -27.93 -6.60
N TYR A 165 4.99 -27.03 -5.67
CA TYR A 165 6.05 -26.04 -5.82
C TYR A 165 5.87 -25.10 -7.03
N GLU A 166 4.67 -25.04 -7.61
CA GLU A 166 4.35 -24.20 -8.75
C GLU A 166 3.70 -22.88 -8.32
N ILE A 167 3.85 -21.88 -9.18
CA ILE A 167 3.16 -20.60 -9.02
C ILE A 167 1.79 -20.73 -9.69
N ALA A 168 0.73 -20.36 -8.99
CA ALA A 168 -0.62 -20.39 -9.55
C ALA A 168 -0.78 -19.39 -10.71
N ASN A 169 -1.57 -19.75 -11.72
CA ASN A 169 -1.88 -18.87 -12.85
C ASN A 169 -2.45 -17.53 -12.37
N GLY A 170 -2.01 -16.43 -13.00
CA GLY A 170 -2.39 -15.07 -12.64
C GLY A 170 -1.71 -14.51 -11.40
N LYS A 171 -0.83 -15.26 -10.73
CA LYS A 171 -0.01 -14.76 -9.61
C LYS A 171 1.34 -14.24 -10.09
N ILE A 172 1.92 -13.34 -9.29
CA ILE A 172 3.27 -12.83 -9.52
C ILE A 172 4.23 -14.02 -9.55
N SER A 173 5.02 -14.10 -10.62
CA SER A 173 6.14 -15.02 -10.77
C SER A 173 7.42 -14.41 -10.21
N ASN A 174 7.67 -13.15 -10.58
CA ASN A 174 8.65 -12.30 -9.94
C ASN A 174 8.38 -10.83 -10.29
N ALA A 175 8.99 -9.92 -9.54
CA ALA A 175 9.04 -8.51 -9.90
C ALA A 175 10.40 -7.90 -9.56
N VAL A 176 10.82 -6.92 -10.35
CA VAL A 176 11.95 -6.04 -10.03
C VAL A 176 11.45 -4.61 -9.99
N GLN A 177 11.88 -3.83 -9.02
CA GLN A 177 11.53 -2.41 -8.94
C GLN A 177 12.62 -1.58 -8.29
N VAL A 178 12.68 -0.32 -8.67
CA VAL A 178 13.54 0.72 -8.11
C VAL A 178 12.73 1.99 -7.92
N GLY A 179 13.11 2.83 -6.96
CA GLY A 179 12.44 4.10 -6.74
C GLY A 179 13.19 5.02 -5.78
N ALA A 180 12.72 6.25 -5.74
CA ALA A 180 13.19 7.30 -4.86
C ALA A 180 11.99 8.11 -4.37
N LYS A 181 12.03 8.56 -3.12
CA LYS A 181 11.11 9.57 -2.58
C LYS A 181 11.90 10.58 -1.77
N TYR A 182 11.70 11.85 -2.08
CA TYR A 182 12.17 13.00 -1.33
C TYR A 182 10.97 13.68 -0.67
N ASP A 183 11.06 13.92 0.63
CA ASP A 183 10.04 14.61 1.42
C ASP A 183 10.77 15.43 2.50
N ALA A 184 11.16 16.65 2.12
CA ALA A 184 11.86 17.62 2.97
C ALA A 184 11.88 18.99 2.28
N ASN A 185 12.23 20.04 3.02
CA ASN A 185 12.35 21.40 2.49
C ASN A 185 11.12 21.84 1.68
N ASN A 186 9.93 21.55 2.22
CA ASN A 186 8.63 21.86 1.66
C ASN A 186 8.30 21.16 0.34
N ILE A 187 9.14 20.23 -0.13
CA ILE A 187 8.96 19.54 -1.40
C ILE A 187 8.73 18.06 -1.14
N VAL A 188 7.68 17.53 -1.77
CA VAL A 188 7.46 16.09 -1.90
C VAL A 188 7.66 15.71 -3.36
N ALA A 189 8.60 14.82 -3.65
CA ALA A 189 8.81 14.30 -4.99
C ALA A 189 9.16 12.81 -4.91
N GLY A 190 8.47 11.98 -5.68
CA GLY A 190 8.73 10.54 -5.66
C GLY A 190 8.48 9.90 -7.00
N ILE A 191 9.24 8.86 -7.30
CA ILE A 191 9.08 8.02 -8.47
C ILE A 191 9.48 6.59 -8.15
N ALA A 192 8.68 5.62 -8.61
CA ALA A 192 9.09 4.22 -8.67
C ALA A 192 8.79 3.66 -10.05
N TYR A 193 9.65 2.75 -10.50
CA TYR A 193 9.47 1.99 -11.72
C TYR A 193 9.68 0.51 -11.44
N GLY A 194 8.86 -0.34 -12.03
CA GLY A 194 8.96 -1.77 -11.84
C GLY A 194 8.49 -2.58 -13.03
N ARG A 195 9.02 -3.80 -13.11
CA ARG A 195 8.56 -4.85 -14.03
C ARG A 195 8.09 -6.03 -13.21
N THR A 196 6.85 -6.45 -13.43
CA THR A 196 6.23 -7.60 -12.79
C THR A 196 5.88 -8.64 -13.83
N ASN A 197 6.37 -9.86 -13.65
CA ASN A 197 6.02 -11.01 -14.46
C ASN A 197 4.97 -11.84 -13.71
N TYR A 198 3.92 -12.26 -14.41
CA TYR A 198 2.88 -13.12 -13.87
C TYR A 198 3.00 -14.52 -14.49
N LYS A 199 2.71 -15.54 -13.70
CA LYS A 199 2.55 -16.90 -14.24
C LYS A 199 1.32 -16.89 -15.14
N ALA A 200 1.49 -17.38 -16.36
CA ALA A 200 0.41 -17.63 -17.30
C ALA A 200 0.51 -19.08 -17.80
N GLU A 201 -0.58 -19.55 -18.41
CA GLU A 201 -0.65 -20.88 -19.04
C GLU A 201 0.43 -21.05 -20.12
N GLN A 202 0.77 -22.30 -20.43
CA GLN A 202 1.82 -22.64 -21.39
C GLN A 202 1.68 -21.84 -22.70
N GLY A 203 2.76 -21.19 -23.12
CA GLY A 203 2.82 -20.36 -24.33
C GLY A 203 2.37 -18.90 -24.16
N LYS A 204 1.75 -18.55 -23.03
CA LYS A 204 1.35 -17.18 -22.68
C LYS A 204 2.37 -16.57 -21.72
N THR A 205 2.62 -15.27 -21.86
CA THR A 205 3.34 -14.47 -20.86
C THR A 205 2.53 -13.22 -20.57
N GLN A 206 2.43 -12.86 -19.30
CA GLN A 206 1.83 -11.61 -18.86
C GLN A 206 2.88 -10.83 -18.06
N GLN A 207 3.17 -9.63 -18.53
CA GLN A 207 4.19 -8.77 -17.95
C GLN A 207 3.65 -7.35 -17.82
N VAL A 208 3.71 -6.80 -16.62
CA VAL A 208 3.38 -5.39 -16.37
C VAL A 208 4.67 -4.59 -16.22
N ASN A 209 4.83 -3.53 -17.01
CA ASN A 209 5.82 -2.50 -16.72
C ASN A 209 5.06 -1.30 -16.19
N GLY A 210 5.33 -0.90 -14.95
CA GLY A 210 4.60 0.13 -14.23
C GLY A 210 5.51 1.21 -13.69
N ALA A 211 4.94 2.40 -13.53
CA ALA A 211 5.52 3.54 -12.88
C ALA A 211 4.49 4.18 -11.93
N LEU A 212 4.96 4.69 -10.81
CA LEU A 212 4.21 5.54 -9.88
C LEU A 212 5.01 6.81 -9.65
N ALA A 213 4.34 7.94 -9.50
CA ALA A 213 5.00 9.20 -9.15
C ALA A 213 4.12 10.09 -8.29
N THR A 214 4.76 10.92 -7.47
CA THR A 214 4.12 12.00 -6.71
C THR A 214 4.92 13.28 -6.88
N LEU A 215 4.23 14.42 -6.90
CA LEU A 215 4.82 15.73 -6.72
C LEU A 215 3.92 16.54 -5.79
N GLY A 216 4.49 17.23 -4.80
CA GLY A 216 3.73 18.04 -3.86
C GLY A 216 4.57 19.13 -3.22
N TYR A 217 3.87 20.07 -2.58
CA TYR A 217 4.47 21.20 -1.89
C TYR A 217 3.77 21.44 -0.55
N HIS A 218 4.56 21.57 0.52
CA HIS A 218 4.09 21.97 1.84
C HIS A 218 4.14 23.50 1.96
N PHE A 219 2.99 24.10 2.15
CA PHE A 219 2.84 25.48 2.57
C PHE A 219 2.78 25.50 4.10
N ASP A 220 3.94 25.37 4.75
CA ASP A 220 4.06 25.22 6.20
C ASP A 220 3.37 26.35 6.99
N ASP A 221 3.50 27.59 6.52
CA ASP A 221 2.83 28.75 7.13
C ASP A 221 1.29 28.65 7.13
N LEU A 222 0.74 27.81 6.24
CA LEU A 222 -0.68 27.54 6.10
C LEU A 222 -1.08 26.17 6.64
N GLY A 223 -0.15 25.34 7.10
CA GLY A 223 -0.42 23.94 7.45
C GLY A 223 -1.03 23.14 6.29
N LEU A 224 -0.69 23.47 5.04
CA LEU A 224 -1.32 22.93 3.83
C LEU A 224 -0.31 22.17 2.97
N LEU A 225 -0.62 20.92 2.63
CA LEU A 225 0.05 20.15 1.58
C LEU A 225 -0.87 20.06 0.37
N ILE A 226 -0.35 20.40 -0.82
CA ILE A 226 -0.98 20.08 -2.11
C ILE A 226 -0.10 19.09 -2.85
N SER A 227 -0.71 18.04 -3.41
CA SER A 227 0.02 16.99 -4.13
C SER A 227 -0.70 16.53 -5.39
N LEU A 228 0.06 15.91 -6.28
CA LEU A 228 -0.38 15.27 -7.50
C LEU A 228 0.25 13.88 -7.58
N ASP A 229 -0.56 12.86 -7.33
CA ASP A 229 -0.19 11.46 -7.50
C ASP A 229 -0.52 10.99 -8.93
N SER A 230 0.31 10.11 -9.47
CA SER A 230 0.07 9.51 -10.78
C SER A 230 0.63 8.09 -10.88
N GLY A 231 0.08 7.33 -11.81
CA GLY A 231 0.57 6.01 -12.16
C GLY A 231 0.35 5.69 -13.61
N TYR A 232 1.25 4.88 -14.18
CA TYR A 232 1.14 4.35 -15.54
C TYR A 232 1.56 2.88 -15.56
N ALA A 233 0.80 2.03 -16.24
CA ALA A 233 1.13 0.62 -16.40
C ALA A 233 0.83 0.15 -17.82
N LYS A 234 1.72 -0.67 -18.36
CA LYS A 234 1.53 -1.39 -19.62
C LYS A 234 1.66 -2.89 -19.41
N THR A 235 0.55 -3.59 -19.61
CA THR A 235 0.48 -5.05 -19.61
C THR A 235 0.78 -5.57 -21.01
N LYS A 236 1.86 -6.33 -21.13
CA LYS A 236 2.22 -7.08 -22.33
C LYS A 236 1.72 -8.52 -22.18
N ASN A 237 0.95 -8.95 -23.16
CA ASN A 237 0.41 -10.30 -23.27
C ASN A 237 0.89 -10.89 -24.59
N LYS A 238 1.41 -12.12 -24.59
CA LYS A 238 1.88 -12.77 -25.82
C LYS A 238 0.75 -13.31 -26.71
N ALA A 239 -0.39 -13.67 -26.10
CA ALA A 239 -1.54 -14.28 -26.78
C ALA A 239 -2.85 -13.49 -26.62
N ALA A 240 -2.77 -12.26 -26.08
CA ALA A 240 -3.90 -11.37 -25.90
C ALA A 240 -3.48 -9.93 -26.19
N LYS A 241 -4.46 -9.05 -26.33
CA LYS A 241 -4.22 -7.62 -26.58
C LYS A 241 -3.48 -6.99 -25.39
N HIS A 242 -2.71 -5.94 -25.65
CA HIS A 242 -2.06 -5.20 -24.58
C HIS A 242 -3.07 -4.33 -23.84
N GLU A 243 -2.79 -4.13 -22.57
CA GLU A 243 -3.57 -3.25 -21.73
C GLU A 243 -2.71 -2.08 -21.29
N LYS A 244 -3.31 -0.90 -21.24
CA LYS A 244 -2.70 0.29 -20.69
C LYS A 244 -3.59 0.79 -19.58
N ARG A 245 -2.97 1.24 -18.50
CA ARG A 245 -3.66 1.89 -17.39
C ARG A 245 -2.90 3.13 -16.98
N TYR A 246 -3.62 4.19 -16.65
CA TYR A 246 -3.03 5.35 -16.01
C TYR A 246 -4.01 6.00 -15.05
N PHE A 247 -3.50 6.57 -13.97
CA PHE A 247 -4.27 7.45 -13.10
C PHE A 247 -3.54 8.76 -12.87
N VAL A 248 -4.33 9.79 -12.57
CA VAL A 248 -3.88 11.05 -11.99
C VAL A 248 -4.79 11.38 -10.83
N SER A 249 -4.21 11.85 -9.73
CA SER A 249 -4.95 12.17 -8.52
C SER A 249 -4.37 13.38 -7.79
N PRO A 250 -4.89 14.60 -8.04
CA PRO A 250 -4.62 15.71 -7.12
C PRO A 250 -5.17 15.40 -5.72
N GLY A 251 -4.45 15.85 -4.70
CA GLY A 251 -4.84 15.71 -3.30
C GLY A 251 -4.38 16.91 -2.47
N PHE A 252 -4.96 17.02 -1.29
CA PHE A 252 -4.58 18.03 -0.30
C PHE A 252 -4.70 17.47 1.12
N GLN A 253 -3.93 18.06 2.03
CA GLN A 253 -4.05 17.87 3.48
C GLN A 253 -3.92 19.26 4.13
N TYR A 254 -4.81 19.60 5.05
CA TYR A 254 -4.85 20.91 5.68
C TYR A 254 -5.04 20.75 7.19
N GLU A 255 -4.11 21.32 7.96
CA GLU A 255 -4.24 21.45 9.41
C GLU A 255 -5.29 22.53 9.72
N LEU A 256 -6.51 22.08 10.02
CA LEU A 256 -7.62 22.99 10.29
C LEU A 256 -7.47 23.69 11.65
N MET A 257 -6.99 22.94 12.64
CA MET A 257 -6.66 23.39 13.98
C MET A 257 -5.77 22.35 14.65
N GLU A 258 -5.25 22.64 15.84
CA GLU A 258 -4.41 21.72 16.58
C GLU A 258 -5.05 20.33 16.64
N ASN A 259 -4.27 19.30 16.28
CA ASN A 259 -4.69 17.89 16.27
C ASN A 259 -5.82 17.53 15.29
N THR A 260 -6.21 18.43 14.38
CA THR A 260 -7.33 18.23 13.43
C THR A 260 -6.91 18.49 12.00
N ASN A 261 -7.03 17.47 11.15
CA ASN A 261 -6.70 17.61 9.72
C ASN A 261 -7.92 17.36 8.86
N VAL A 262 -8.06 18.16 7.81
CA VAL A 262 -8.96 17.90 6.70
C VAL A 262 -8.12 17.47 5.50
N TYR A 263 -8.56 16.45 4.80
CA TYR A 263 -7.83 15.92 3.65
C TYR A 263 -8.79 15.46 2.57
N GLY A 264 -8.29 15.37 1.34
CA GLY A 264 -9.05 14.84 0.24
C GLY A 264 -8.22 14.60 -1.01
N ASN A 265 -8.75 13.78 -1.90
CA ASN A 265 -8.12 13.44 -3.17
C ASN A 265 -9.14 13.07 -4.23
N PHE A 266 -8.80 13.37 -5.49
CA PHE A 266 -9.68 13.18 -6.64
C PHE A 266 -8.95 12.34 -7.67
N LYS A 267 -9.39 11.11 -7.93
CA LYS A 267 -8.78 10.25 -8.93
C LYS A 267 -9.52 10.33 -10.26
N TYR A 268 -8.76 10.45 -11.34
CA TYR A 268 -9.17 9.99 -12.67
C TYR A 268 -8.28 8.81 -13.07
N GLU A 269 -8.88 7.64 -13.31
CA GLU A 269 -8.20 6.47 -13.84
C GLU A 269 -8.80 6.06 -15.19
N ARG A 270 -7.95 5.63 -16.10
CA ARG A 270 -8.38 5.01 -17.36
C ARG A 270 -7.59 3.74 -17.61
N SER A 271 -8.32 2.70 -17.94
CA SER A 271 -7.78 1.47 -18.52
C SER A 271 -8.27 1.30 -19.95
N SER A 272 -7.47 0.68 -20.80
CA SER A 272 -7.83 0.39 -22.19
C SER A 272 -7.13 -0.84 -22.70
N VAL A 273 -7.87 -1.66 -23.43
CA VAL A 273 -7.33 -2.78 -24.22
C VAL A 273 -7.12 -2.29 -25.66
N ASP A 274 -6.03 -2.69 -26.33
CA ASP A 274 -5.76 -2.28 -27.72
C ASP A 274 -6.99 -2.54 -28.62
N GLN A 275 -7.48 -1.53 -29.34
CA GLN A 275 -8.66 -1.64 -30.22
C GLN A 275 -9.89 -2.31 -29.55
N GLY A 276 -10.14 -2.01 -28.28
CA GLY A 276 -11.25 -2.61 -27.53
C GLY A 276 -11.76 -1.71 -26.42
N GLU A 277 -12.29 -2.35 -25.38
CA GLU A 277 -12.96 -1.71 -24.26
C GLU A 277 -12.07 -0.66 -23.56
N LYS A 278 -12.73 0.42 -23.14
CA LYS A 278 -12.13 1.46 -22.32
C LYS A 278 -12.96 1.61 -21.07
N GLU A 279 -12.28 1.58 -19.94
CA GLU A 279 -12.88 1.90 -18.65
C GLU A 279 -12.34 3.24 -18.17
N ARG A 280 -13.23 4.05 -17.60
CA ARG A 280 -12.88 5.30 -16.94
C ARG A 280 -13.48 5.32 -15.56
N GLU A 281 -12.67 5.62 -14.58
CA GLU A 281 -13.09 5.80 -13.20
C GLU A 281 -12.84 7.24 -12.78
N HIS A 282 -13.86 7.85 -12.19
CA HIS A 282 -13.74 9.10 -11.45
C HIS A 282 -14.05 8.80 -9.99
N ALA A 283 -13.13 9.10 -9.09
CA ALA A 283 -13.34 8.92 -7.67
C ALA A 283 -12.95 10.18 -6.90
N VAL A 284 -13.62 10.41 -5.77
CA VAL A 284 -13.31 11.48 -4.84
C VAL A 284 -13.40 10.95 -3.43
N LEU A 285 -12.52 11.42 -2.56
CA LEU A 285 -12.52 11.13 -1.14
C LEU A 285 -12.26 12.42 -0.38
N PHE A 286 -12.98 12.59 0.73
CA PHE A 286 -12.73 13.62 1.71
C PHE A 286 -12.83 13.02 3.11
N GLY A 287 -12.02 13.53 4.02
CA GLY A 287 -12.14 13.18 5.42
C GLY A 287 -11.64 14.28 6.34
N VAL A 288 -12.04 14.13 7.60
CA VAL A 288 -11.53 14.92 8.71
C VAL A 288 -11.13 13.96 9.82
N ASP A 289 -9.93 14.15 10.37
CA ASP A 289 -9.45 13.41 11.53
C ASP A 289 -9.19 14.32 12.71
N HIS A 290 -9.28 13.76 13.92
CA HIS A 290 -8.97 14.45 15.15
C HIS A 290 -8.25 13.51 16.14
N LYS A 291 -7.09 13.94 16.65
CA LYS A 291 -6.37 13.21 17.69
C LYS A 291 -6.92 13.58 19.06
N LEU A 292 -7.75 12.70 19.63
CA LEU A 292 -8.25 12.83 21.01
C LEU A 292 -7.13 12.64 22.06
N HIS A 293 -6.10 11.88 21.69
CA HIS A 293 -4.91 11.62 22.50
C HIS A 293 -3.77 11.19 21.57
N LYS A 294 -2.51 11.22 22.04
CA LYS A 294 -1.33 10.72 21.29
C LYS A 294 -1.45 9.28 20.77
N GLN A 295 -2.39 8.50 21.29
CA GLN A 295 -2.65 7.09 20.94
C GLN A 295 -4.07 6.84 20.41
N VAL A 296 -4.92 7.88 20.32
CA VAL A 296 -6.33 7.76 19.95
C VAL A 296 -6.66 8.78 18.85
N LEU A 297 -7.02 8.27 17.68
CA LEU A 297 -7.48 9.05 16.53
C LEU A 297 -8.94 8.68 16.25
N THR A 298 -9.77 9.69 16.00
CA THR A 298 -11.10 9.51 15.43
C THR A 298 -11.16 10.22 14.08
N TYR A 299 -12.03 9.76 13.18
CA TYR A 299 -12.19 10.37 11.87
C TYR A 299 -13.59 10.14 11.29
N ILE A 300 -13.95 11.00 10.33
CA ILE A 300 -15.08 10.83 9.44
C ILE A 300 -14.53 10.91 8.02
N GLU A 301 -14.85 9.92 7.19
CA GLU A 301 -14.38 9.86 5.80
C GLU A 301 -15.53 9.43 4.89
N GLY A 302 -15.59 10.04 3.71
CA GLY A 302 -16.54 9.69 2.67
C GLY A 302 -15.84 9.58 1.32
N ALA A 303 -16.18 8.55 0.56
CA ALA A 303 -15.68 8.35 -0.78
C ALA A 303 -16.82 8.07 -1.76
N TYR A 304 -16.65 8.55 -2.99
CA TYR A 304 -17.56 8.27 -4.11
C TYR A 304 -16.73 7.92 -5.33
N ALA A 305 -17.05 6.80 -5.98
CA ALA A 305 -16.42 6.36 -7.20
C ALA A 305 -17.46 6.02 -8.27
N ARG A 306 -17.18 6.40 -9.52
CA ARG A 306 -18.02 6.10 -10.67
C ARG A 306 -17.16 5.56 -11.80
N THR A 307 -17.45 4.33 -12.18
CA THR A 307 -16.86 3.65 -13.34
C THR A 307 -17.79 3.76 -14.55
N ARG A 308 -17.22 4.01 -15.72
CA ARG A 308 -17.91 3.96 -17.01
C ARG A 308 -17.11 3.09 -17.97
N THR A 309 -17.77 2.12 -18.56
CA THR A 309 -17.21 1.25 -19.60
C THR A 309 -17.82 1.64 -20.93
N THR A 310 -16.98 1.83 -21.95
CA THR A 310 -17.44 1.89 -23.35
C THR A 310 -17.05 0.57 -24.01
N GLU A 311 -18.07 -0.16 -24.46
CA GLU A 311 -17.96 -1.26 -25.41
C GLU A 311 -17.70 -0.73 -26.83
#